data_AF-A0A7I4YSB9-F1
#
_entry.id   AF-A0A7I4YSB9-F1
#
_cell.length_a   1.000
_cell.length_b   1.000
_cell.length_c   1.000
_cell.angle_alpha   90.00
_cell.angle_beta   90.00
_cell.angle_gamma   90.00
#
_symmetry.space_group_name_H-M   'P 1'
#
loop_
_entity.id
_entity.type
_entity.pdbx_description
1 polymer ?
#
loop_
_entity_poly.entity_id
_entity_poly.type
_entity_poly.pdbx_seq_one_letter_code
_entity_poly.pdbx_strand_id
1 'polypeptide(L)'
;MCFFLKFTAIYHMTFLFYLKEMPVGILQTLLETFILFFYTFTLLTIATSREKVFRSAFYILFISTGIVDIMSLLFCFVLRLNSELGLSREYRYVILYSIAAGRAMLTAHMLGNAFITFNRYSSICLMHKYNKIWTQRNVFIIIAIQYGVSIAAVAYIAKSNVLYTQSEDGTYKFRGLDPNVAMITGSIALIIGIVCLVTSLGMNVKLFVKWRILLKNRDSSTGRHAEKGLLMYIITAFTLMMIMSIEDVLFAVSSATANYELFTWVNDRVFWMNDFMVTVPPLSLTFLSADLRHAILKIFLKAQSPILVTPVSHAFRGGVQRTTTEAQSHRRTTVHLS
;
A
#
# COMPACT_ATOMS: atom_id res chain seq x y z
N MET A 1 -9.26 -19.79 -1.74
CA MET A 1 -10.54 -19.05 -1.85
C MET A 1 -11.44 -19.34 -0.65
N CYS A 2 -11.83 -20.59 -0.36
CA CYS A 2 -12.55 -20.93 0.88
C CYS A 2 -11.81 -20.53 2.17
N PHE A 3 -10.49 -20.64 2.21
CA PHE A 3 -9.72 -20.22 3.39
C PHE A 3 -9.72 -18.69 3.59
N PHE A 4 -9.72 -17.90 2.51
CA PHE A 4 -9.71 -16.44 2.59
C PHE A 4 -11.09 -15.89 2.98
N LEU A 5 -12.16 -16.48 2.43
CA LEU A 5 -13.55 -16.19 2.84
C LEU A 5 -13.85 -16.63 4.28
N LYS A 6 -13.32 -17.78 4.72
CA LYS A 6 -13.41 -18.19 6.13
C LYS A 6 -12.57 -17.31 7.05
N PHE A 7 -11.37 -16.89 6.63
CA PHE A 7 -10.54 -15.99 7.42
C PHE A 7 -11.16 -14.59 7.53
N THR A 8 -11.70 -14.02 6.45
CA THR A 8 -12.44 -12.75 6.52
C THR A 8 -13.72 -12.88 7.34
N ALA A 9 -14.49 -13.96 7.21
CA ALA A 9 -15.69 -14.20 8.02
C ALA A 9 -15.39 -14.41 9.52
N ILE A 10 -14.31 -15.12 9.85
CA ILE A 10 -13.86 -15.34 11.23
C ILE A 10 -13.26 -14.05 11.81
N TYR A 11 -12.53 -13.26 11.03
CA TYR A 11 -12.06 -11.94 11.47
C TYR A 11 -13.25 -11.02 11.73
N HIS A 12 -14.24 -10.98 10.84
CA HIS A 12 -15.44 -10.13 10.97
C HIS A 12 -16.33 -10.55 12.17
N MET A 13 -16.50 -11.85 12.41
CA MET A 13 -17.31 -12.38 13.52
C MET A 13 -16.61 -12.26 14.89
N THR A 14 -15.31 -12.55 14.97
CA THR A 14 -14.55 -12.41 16.23
C THR A 14 -14.31 -10.94 16.59
N PHE A 15 -14.17 -10.07 15.58
CA PHE A 15 -14.08 -8.62 15.74
C PHE A 15 -15.39 -7.99 16.24
N LEU A 16 -16.54 -8.44 15.72
CA LEU A 16 -17.86 -8.01 16.21
C LEU A 16 -18.15 -8.45 17.65
N PHE A 17 -17.58 -9.57 18.11
CA PHE A 17 -17.81 -10.09 19.46
C PHE A 17 -16.94 -9.39 20.53
N TYR A 18 -15.74 -8.92 20.17
CA TYR A 18 -14.84 -8.18 21.07
C TYR A 18 -15.16 -6.67 21.18
N LEU A 19 -16.02 -6.15 20.31
CA LEU A 19 -16.39 -4.73 20.21
C LEU A 19 -17.39 -4.23 21.27
N LYS A 20 -17.90 -5.10 22.15
CA LYS A 20 -19.03 -4.75 23.03
C LYS A 20 -18.63 -4.03 24.34
N GLU A 21 -17.37 -4.09 24.78
CA GLU A 21 -16.97 -3.59 26.12
C GLU A 21 -15.71 -2.71 26.19
N MET A 22 -14.97 -2.52 25.09
CA MET A 22 -13.85 -1.56 25.07
C MET A 22 -14.29 -0.22 24.46
N PRO A 23 -13.83 0.93 24.98
CA PRO A 23 -14.02 2.21 24.29
C PRO A 23 -13.40 2.06 22.89
N VAL A 24 -14.24 2.22 21.86
CA VAL A 24 -13.99 1.84 20.46
C VAL A 24 -12.63 2.34 19.95
N GLY A 25 -12.14 3.47 20.46
CA GLY A 25 -10.85 4.06 20.11
C GLY A 25 -9.60 3.26 20.53
N ILE A 26 -9.62 2.52 21.65
CA ILE A 26 -8.42 1.79 22.13
C ILE A 26 -8.11 0.61 21.22
N LEU A 27 -9.11 -0.22 20.93
CA LEU A 27 -8.95 -1.39 20.07
C LEU A 27 -8.52 -0.99 18.66
N GLN A 28 -9.14 0.06 18.10
CA GLN A 28 -8.76 0.57 16.79
C GLN A 28 -7.31 1.06 16.78
N THR A 29 -6.87 1.78 17.81
CA THR A 29 -5.49 2.25 17.93
C THR A 29 -4.48 1.10 18.02
N LEU A 30 -4.79 0.05 18.79
CA LEU A 30 -3.95 -1.15 18.86
C LEU A 30 -3.87 -1.86 17.51
N LEU A 31 -5.01 -1.99 16.83
CA LEU A 31 -5.09 -2.61 15.51
C LEU A 31 -4.26 -1.84 14.47
N GLU A 32 -4.41 -0.52 14.40
CA GLU A 32 -3.62 0.34 13.51
C GLU A 32 -2.13 0.28 13.81
N THR A 33 -1.75 0.27 15.09
CA THR A 33 -0.34 0.15 15.50
C THR A 33 0.25 -1.18 15.01
N PHE A 34 -0.51 -2.27 15.17
CA PHE A 34 -0.11 -3.59 14.67
C PHE A 34 -0.01 -3.61 13.14
N ILE A 35 -0.99 -3.02 12.43
CA ILE A 35 -0.99 -2.90 10.97
C ILE A 35 0.23 -2.12 10.51
N LEU A 36 0.50 -0.96 11.10
CA LEU A 36 1.61 -0.09 10.76
C LEU A 36 2.95 -0.82 10.92
N PHE A 37 3.11 -1.53 12.04
CA PHE A 37 4.30 -2.34 12.30
C PHE A 37 4.45 -3.46 11.26
N PHE A 38 3.39 -4.25 11.01
CA PHE A 38 3.40 -5.34 10.07
C PHE A 38 3.67 -4.88 8.63
N TYR A 39 3.05 -3.77 8.21
CA TYR A 39 3.24 -3.23 6.87
C TYR A 39 4.66 -2.69 6.71
N THR A 40 5.15 -1.90 7.66
CA THR A 40 6.54 -1.40 7.66
C THR A 40 7.54 -2.55 7.59
N PHE A 41 7.34 -3.61 8.39
CA PHE A 41 8.18 -4.82 8.35
C PHE A 41 8.15 -5.51 6.98
N THR A 42 6.97 -5.63 6.36
CA THR A 42 6.82 -6.22 5.02
C THR A 42 7.57 -5.40 3.97
N LEU A 43 7.42 -4.07 3.98
CA LEU A 43 8.12 -3.19 3.05
C LEU A 43 9.64 -3.23 3.26
N LEU A 44 10.09 -3.19 4.50
CA LEU A 44 11.51 -3.30 4.83
C LEU A 44 12.08 -4.63 4.35
N THR A 45 11.34 -5.72 4.53
CA THR A 45 11.76 -7.05 4.04
C THR A 45 11.94 -7.06 2.53
N ILE A 46 10.98 -6.51 1.78
CA ILE A 46 11.07 -6.42 0.31
C ILE A 46 12.24 -5.51 -0.10
N ALA A 47 12.36 -4.33 0.52
CA ALA A 47 13.35 -3.32 0.17
C ALA A 47 14.79 -3.75 0.49
N THR A 48 15.01 -4.48 1.58
CA THR A 48 16.34 -4.93 2.02
C THR A 48 16.75 -6.28 1.41
N SER A 49 15.81 -7.01 0.82
CA SER A 49 16.11 -8.30 0.21
C SER A 49 17.06 -8.16 -0.99
N ARG A 50 18.03 -9.07 -1.07
CA ARG A 50 19.01 -9.14 -2.18
C ARG A 50 18.49 -9.93 -3.37
N GLU A 51 17.29 -10.51 -3.28
CA GLU A 51 16.75 -11.33 -4.36
C GLU A 51 16.35 -10.49 -5.57
N LYS A 52 16.70 -10.98 -6.77
CA LYS A 52 16.44 -10.27 -8.03
C LYS A 52 14.94 -10.04 -8.27
N VAL A 53 14.08 -10.92 -7.74
CA VAL A 53 12.62 -10.84 -7.88
C VAL A 53 12.06 -9.53 -7.30
N PHE A 54 12.55 -9.10 -6.13
CA PHE A 54 12.10 -7.88 -5.45
C PHE A 54 12.62 -6.58 -6.09
N ARG A 55 13.53 -6.68 -7.06
CA ARG A 55 13.99 -5.53 -7.86
C ARG A 55 13.17 -5.30 -9.12
N SER A 56 12.11 -6.08 -9.34
CA SER A 56 11.22 -5.88 -10.48
C SER A 56 10.37 -4.62 -10.31
N ALA A 57 9.94 -4.05 -11.44
CA ALA A 57 9.11 -2.83 -11.48
C ALA A 57 7.87 -2.92 -10.57
N PHE A 58 7.23 -4.08 -10.49
CA PHE A 58 6.10 -4.31 -9.59
C PHE A 58 6.44 -4.02 -8.13
N TYR A 59 7.53 -4.60 -7.60
CA TYR A 59 7.88 -4.43 -6.19
C TYR A 59 8.34 -3.01 -5.88
N ILE A 60 8.97 -2.32 -6.85
CA ILE A 60 9.32 -0.91 -6.69
C ILE A 60 8.05 -0.04 -6.59
N LEU A 61 7.06 -0.25 -7.47
CA LEU A 61 5.76 0.43 -7.38
C LEU A 61 5.01 0.07 -6.09
N PHE A 62 5.05 -1.19 -5.68
CA PHE A 62 4.43 -1.68 -4.46
C PHE A 62 5.07 -1.05 -3.22
N ILE A 63 6.39 -0.94 -3.16
CA ILE A 63 7.10 -0.24 -2.07
C ILE A 63 6.70 1.24 -2.05
N SER A 64 6.72 1.92 -3.19
CA SER A 64 6.35 3.33 -3.27
C SER A 64 4.91 3.57 -2.79
N THR A 65 3.98 2.74 -3.23
CA THR A 65 2.58 2.82 -2.80
C THR A 65 2.44 2.45 -1.32
N GLY A 66 3.18 1.45 -0.83
CA GLY A 66 3.17 1.11 0.60
C GLY A 66 3.71 2.24 1.51
N ILE A 67 4.68 3.03 1.05
CA ILE A 67 5.14 4.23 1.79
C ILE A 67 4.00 5.25 1.89
N VAL A 68 3.29 5.49 0.79
CA VAL A 68 2.10 6.35 0.77
C VAL A 68 1.06 5.86 1.78
N ASP A 69 0.83 4.56 1.83
CA ASP A 69 -0.17 3.93 2.69
C ASP A 69 0.16 4.07 4.17
N ILE A 70 1.43 3.84 4.54
CA ILE A 70 1.95 4.07 5.90
C ILE A 70 1.77 5.54 6.29
N MET A 71 2.12 6.47 5.40
CA MET A 71 1.93 7.90 5.68
C MET A 71 0.44 8.26 5.81
N SER A 72 -0.44 7.66 5.00
CA SER A 72 -1.90 7.84 5.10
C SER A 72 -2.41 7.40 6.48
N LEU A 73 -1.99 6.23 6.97
CA LEU A 73 -2.34 5.75 8.32
C LEU A 73 -1.89 6.73 9.40
N LEU A 74 -0.65 7.23 9.31
CA LEU A 74 -0.14 8.20 10.29
C LEU A 74 -0.95 9.51 10.30
N PHE A 75 -1.32 10.05 9.14
CA PHE A 75 -2.16 11.24 9.08
C PHE A 75 -3.58 10.98 9.58
N CYS A 76 -4.18 9.83 9.23
CA CYS A 76 -5.49 9.42 9.74
C CYS A 76 -5.48 9.26 11.26
N PHE A 77 -4.42 8.68 11.82
CA PHE A 77 -4.21 8.55 13.25
C PHE A 77 -4.20 9.92 13.95
N VAL A 78 -3.47 10.90 13.41
CA VAL A 78 -3.45 12.27 13.94
C VAL A 78 -4.84 12.92 13.89
N LEU A 79 -5.58 12.74 12.79
CA LEU A 79 -6.93 13.30 12.64
C LEU A 79 -7.93 12.66 13.61
N ARG A 80 -7.83 11.34 13.85
CA ARG A 80 -8.65 10.68 14.85
C ARG A 80 -8.31 11.15 16.26
N LEU A 81 -7.03 11.22 16.62
CA LEU A 81 -6.62 11.77 17.92
C LEU A 81 -7.17 13.17 18.13
N ASN A 82 -7.17 14.01 17.11
CA ASN A 82 -7.77 15.33 17.17
C ASN A 82 -9.29 15.27 17.41
N SER A 83 -9.99 14.34 16.75
CA SER A 83 -11.44 14.14 16.93
C SER A 83 -11.80 13.71 18.37
N GLU A 84 -11.00 12.82 18.94
CA GLU A 84 -11.23 12.27 20.29
C GLU A 84 -10.81 13.24 21.41
N LEU A 85 -9.66 13.90 21.25
CA LEU A 85 -9.09 14.78 22.28
C LEU A 85 -9.60 16.22 22.21
N GLY A 86 -10.28 16.62 21.12
CA GLY A 86 -10.77 17.98 20.94
C GLY A 86 -9.65 19.02 21.02
N LEU A 87 -8.58 18.84 20.24
CA LEU A 87 -7.41 19.71 20.33
C LEU A 87 -7.78 21.17 20.05
N SER A 88 -7.14 22.08 20.81
CA SER A 88 -7.42 23.51 20.74
C SER A 88 -7.10 24.12 19.37
N ARG A 89 -7.61 25.34 19.13
CA ARG A 89 -7.38 26.12 17.90
C ARG A 89 -5.89 26.35 17.58
N GLU A 90 -5.00 26.19 18.56
CA GLU A 90 -3.55 26.30 18.42
C GLU A 90 -2.98 25.24 17.47
N TYR A 91 -3.61 24.06 17.38
CA TYR A 91 -3.19 22.96 16.51
C TYR A 91 -3.75 23.06 15.09
N ARG A 92 -4.39 24.19 14.73
CA ARG A 92 -5.04 24.37 13.41
C ARG A 92 -4.15 24.04 12.23
N TYR A 93 -2.90 24.47 12.24
CA TYR A 93 -1.98 24.23 11.12
C TYR A 93 -1.57 22.76 11.00
N VAL A 94 -1.43 22.07 12.14
CA VAL A 94 -1.15 20.62 12.17
C VAL A 94 -2.34 19.86 11.61
N ILE A 95 -3.56 20.20 12.03
CA ILE A 95 -4.79 19.57 11.54
C ILE A 95 -4.96 19.82 10.04
N LEU A 96 -4.80 21.07 9.59
CA LEU A 96 -4.91 21.43 8.18
C LEU A 96 -3.89 20.67 7.32
N TYR A 97 -2.64 20.60 7.79
CA TYR A 97 -1.59 19.83 7.12
C TYR A 97 -1.93 18.34 7.07
N SER A 98 -2.38 17.75 8.17
CA SER A 98 -2.79 16.34 8.21
C SER A 98 -3.96 16.03 7.28
N ILE A 99 -4.94 16.94 7.14
CA ILE A 99 -6.03 16.78 6.17
C ILE A 99 -5.49 16.82 4.74
N ALA A 100 -4.70 17.85 4.41
CA ALA A 100 -4.15 18.00 3.06
C ALA A 100 -3.24 16.82 2.70
N ALA A 101 -2.32 16.45 3.59
CA ALA A 101 -1.40 15.36 3.39
C ALA A 101 -2.11 14.00 3.35
N GLY A 102 -3.08 13.75 4.23
CA GLY A 102 -3.91 12.54 4.20
C GLY A 102 -4.66 12.39 2.87
N ARG A 103 -5.28 13.46 2.37
CA ARG A 103 -5.96 13.46 1.05
C ARG A 103 -4.98 13.27 -0.11
N ALA A 104 -3.78 13.85 -0.05
CA ALA A 104 -2.73 13.58 -1.03
C ALA A 104 -2.29 12.11 -1.00
N MET A 105 -2.08 11.53 0.18
CA MET A 105 -1.68 10.13 0.29
C MET A 105 -2.79 9.21 -0.26
N LEU A 106 -4.05 9.49 0.04
CA LEU A 106 -5.18 8.73 -0.52
C LEU A 106 -5.20 8.76 -2.05
N THR A 107 -5.02 9.95 -2.63
CA THR A 107 -4.94 10.13 -4.09
C THR A 107 -3.76 9.37 -4.68
N ALA A 108 -2.60 9.44 -4.02
CA ALA A 108 -1.39 8.73 -4.43
C ALA A 108 -1.57 7.21 -4.32
N HIS A 109 -2.32 6.71 -3.35
CA HIS A 109 -2.66 5.30 -3.21
C HIS A 109 -3.49 4.81 -4.41
N MET A 110 -4.56 5.54 -4.77
CA MET A 110 -5.41 5.19 -5.90
C MET A 110 -4.63 5.14 -7.22
N LEU A 111 -3.79 6.14 -7.47
CA LEU A 111 -2.90 6.18 -8.64
C LEU A 111 -1.87 5.04 -8.61
N GLY A 112 -1.28 4.77 -7.44
CA GLY A 112 -0.34 3.67 -7.24
C GLY A 112 -0.95 2.31 -7.59
N ASN A 113 -2.16 2.04 -7.09
CA ASN A 113 -2.90 0.81 -7.41
C ASN A 113 -3.26 0.71 -8.91
N ALA A 114 -3.60 1.82 -9.56
CA ALA A 114 -3.83 1.86 -11.01
C ALA A 114 -2.54 1.54 -11.78
N PHE A 115 -1.39 2.10 -11.37
CA PHE A 115 -0.09 1.80 -11.98
C PHE A 115 0.37 0.35 -11.74
N ILE A 116 0.14 -0.20 -10.55
CA ILE A 116 0.39 -1.61 -10.26
C ILE A 116 -0.48 -2.50 -11.17
N THR A 117 -1.76 -2.16 -11.32
CA THR A 117 -2.68 -2.86 -12.24
C THR A 117 -2.17 -2.80 -13.68
N PHE A 118 -1.74 -1.62 -14.14
CA PHE A 118 -1.16 -1.44 -15.48
C PHE A 118 0.14 -2.25 -15.66
N ASN A 119 1.00 -2.29 -14.64
CA ASN A 119 2.19 -3.14 -14.65
C ASN A 119 1.83 -4.61 -14.86
N ARG A 120 0.83 -5.10 -14.14
CA ARG A 120 0.40 -6.51 -14.28
C ARG A 120 -0.28 -6.78 -15.60
N TYR A 121 -1.18 -5.91 -16.04
CA TYR A 121 -1.76 -5.95 -17.37
C TYR A 121 -0.68 -6.08 -18.46
N SER A 122 0.31 -5.19 -18.44
CA SER A 122 1.37 -5.20 -19.46
C SER A 122 2.29 -6.42 -19.38
N SER A 123 2.55 -6.97 -18.19
CA SER A 123 3.38 -8.19 -18.03
C SER A 123 2.77 -9.42 -18.71
N ILE A 124 1.44 -9.49 -18.81
CA ILE A 124 0.73 -10.65 -19.37
C ILE A 124 0.20 -10.37 -20.77
N CYS A 125 -0.36 -9.18 -20.99
CA CYS A 125 -0.97 -8.82 -22.28
C CYS A 125 0.02 -8.20 -23.26
N LEU A 126 1.12 -7.60 -22.78
CA LEU A 126 2.11 -6.88 -23.60
C LEU A 126 3.53 -7.43 -23.40
N MET A 127 3.68 -8.75 -23.26
CA MET A 127 4.96 -9.43 -22.96
C MET A 127 6.14 -8.92 -23.82
N HIS A 128 5.94 -8.80 -25.13
CA HIS A 128 6.96 -8.34 -26.09
C HIS A 128 7.46 -6.89 -25.85
N LYS A 129 6.64 -6.04 -25.23
CA LYS A 129 6.97 -4.64 -24.91
C LYS A 129 7.28 -4.40 -23.45
N TYR A 130 7.08 -5.40 -22.57
CA TYR A 130 7.18 -5.22 -21.12
C TYR A 130 8.51 -4.61 -20.68
N ASN A 131 9.64 -5.16 -21.16
CA ASN A 131 10.98 -4.67 -20.80
C ASN A 131 11.27 -3.25 -21.32
N LYS A 132 10.61 -2.83 -22.41
CA LYS A 132 10.74 -1.46 -22.96
C LYS A 132 9.90 -0.45 -22.18
N ILE A 133 8.72 -0.87 -21.71
CA ILE A 133 7.82 -0.02 -20.93
C ILE A 133 8.35 0.14 -19.50
N TRP A 134 8.76 -0.96 -18.85
CA TRP A 134 9.11 -1.01 -17.43
C TRP A 134 10.61 -0.98 -17.18
N THR A 135 11.30 -0.04 -17.82
CA THR A 135 12.68 0.29 -17.46
C THR A 135 12.70 0.98 -16.09
N GLN A 136 13.82 0.87 -15.37
CA GLN A 136 13.97 1.50 -14.05
C GLN A 136 13.71 3.01 -14.09
N ARG A 137 14.18 3.70 -15.15
CA ARG A 137 13.91 5.13 -15.38
C ARG A 137 12.41 5.41 -15.48
N ASN A 138 11.68 4.63 -16.28
CA ASN A 138 10.24 4.83 -16.47
C ASN A 138 9.45 4.57 -15.17
N VAL A 139 9.86 3.58 -14.37
CA VAL A 139 9.25 3.32 -13.06
C VAL A 139 9.38 4.54 -12.15
N PHE A 140 10.56 5.15 -12.05
CA PHE A 140 10.76 6.35 -11.24
C PHE A 140 9.97 7.56 -11.76
N ILE A 141 9.85 7.72 -13.08
CA ILE A 141 9.00 8.77 -13.67
C ILE A 141 7.53 8.56 -13.28
N ILE A 142 7.02 7.33 -13.37
CA ILE A 142 5.64 7.00 -12.96
C ILE A 142 5.42 7.30 -11.48
N ILE A 143 6.38 6.95 -10.62
CA ILE A 143 6.34 7.28 -9.19
C ILE A 143 6.34 8.79 -8.97
N ALA A 144 7.18 9.55 -9.68
CA ALA A 144 7.18 11.01 -9.59
C ALA A 144 5.83 11.61 -10.01
N ILE A 145 5.20 11.07 -11.05
CA ILE A 145 3.84 11.46 -11.48
C ILE A 145 2.81 11.13 -10.39
N GLN A 146 2.88 9.95 -9.78
CA GLN A 146 2.00 9.52 -8.68
C GLN A 146 1.99 10.55 -7.54
N TYR A 147 3.16 10.94 -7.05
CA TYR A 147 3.26 11.95 -5.98
C TYR A 147 2.92 13.35 -6.47
N GLY A 148 3.42 13.75 -7.64
CA GLY A 148 3.22 15.09 -8.19
C GLY A 148 1.74 15.44 -8.42
N VAL A 149 0.99 14.53 -9.06
CA VAL A 149 -0.45 14.71 -9.29
C VAL A 149 -1.20 14.78 -7.97
N SER A 150 -0.83 13.95 -6.99
CA SER A 150 -1.51 13.90 -5.70
C SER A 150 -1.29 15.15 -4.85
N ILE A 151 -0.08 15.70 -4.86
CA ILE A 151 0.22 16.98 -4.19
C ILE A 151 -0.52 18.12 -4.90
N ALA A 152 -0.50 18.15 -6.23
CA ALA A 152 -1.20 19.18 -7.00
C ALA A 152 -2.72 19.15 -6.73
N ALA A 153 -3.31 17.96 -6.57
CA ALA A 153 -4.74 17.78 -6.28
C ALA A 153 -5.20 18.37 -4.94
N VAL A 154 -4.29 18.64 -4.00
CA VAL A 154 -4.63 19.19 -2.66
C VAL A 154 -3.94 20.52 -2.35
N ALA A 155 -3.13 21.06 -3.27
CA ALA A 155 -2.30 22.23 -3.00
C ALA A 155 -3.10 23.47 -2.54
N TYR A 156 -4.36 23.61 -2.98
CA TYR A 156 -5.24 24.69 -2.58
C TYR A 156 -5.75 24.57 -1.13
N ILE A 157 -5.76 23.37 -0.54
CA ILE A 157 -6.19 23.15 0.86
C ILE A 157 -5.29 23.90 1.82
N ALA A 158 -4.00 24.08 1.50
CA ALA A 158 -3.04 24.80 2.34
C ALA A 158 -3.44 26.26 2.64
N LYS A 159 -4.28 26.86 1.79
CA LYS A 159 -4.79 28.24 1.96
C LYS A 159 -6.19 28.30 2.57
N SER A 160 -6.78 27.15 2.90
CA SER A 160 -8.16 27.08 3.37
C SER A 160 -8.33 27.38 4.85
N ASN A 161 -9.56 27.72 5.23
CA ASN A 161 -9.94 27.85 6.63
C ASN A 161 -10.45 26.53 7.19
N VAL A 162 -10.04 26.24 8.43
CA VAL A 162 -10.56 25.13 9.22
C VAL A 162 -11.70 25.65 10.08
N LEU A 163 -12.84 24.97 10.02
CA LEU A 163 -14.03 25.30 10.80
C LEU A 163 -14.03 24.54 12.11
N TYR A 164 -14.36 25.25 13.19
CA TYR A 164 -14.51 24.70 14.54
C TYR A 164 -15.92 25.00 15.05
N THR A 165 -16.50 24.07 15.81
CA THR A 165 -17.72 24.27 16.60
C THR A 165 -17.38 24.33 18.06
N GLN A 166 -17.91 25.31 18.77
CA GLN A 166 -17.81 25.36 20.22
C GLN A 166 -18.80 24.36 20.83
N SER A 167 -18.30 23.47 21.66
CA SER A 167 -19.06 22.48 22.43
C SER A 167 -19.57 23.13 23.73
N GLU A 168 -20.57 22.51 24.38
CA GLU A 168 -21.23 23.04 25.59
C GLU A 168 -20.26 23.21 26.78
N ASP A 169 -19.21 22.40 26.82
CA ASP A 169 -18.10 22.46 27.77
C ASP A 169 -17.08 23.59 27.47
N GLY A 170 -17.34 24.41 26.45
CA GLY A 170 -16.46 25.50 26.01
C GLY A 170 -15.29 25.05 25.14
N THR A 171 -15.13 23.75 24.87
CA THR A 171 -14.08 23.22 23.98
C THR A 171 -14.40 23.48 22.51
N TYR A 172 -13.38 23.63 21.68
CA TYR A 172 -13.56 23.79 20.23
C TYR A 172 -13.31 22.45 19.54
N LYS A 173 -14.36 21.87 18.97
CA LYS A 173 -14.25 20.64 18.17
C LYS A 173 -14.07 20.99 16.70
N PHE A 174 -13.15 20.29 16.05
CA PHE A 174 -12.98 20.40 14.61
C PHE A 174 -14.25 19.96 13.89
N ARG A 175 -14.78 20.80 12.99
CA ARG A 175 -15.98 20.49 12.20
C ARG A 175 -15.64 20.01 10.80
N GLY A 176 -14.58 20.55 10.20
CA GLY A 176 -14.26 20.31 8.80
C GLY A 176 -13.48 21.45 8.15
N LEU A 177 -13.31 21.34 6.84
CA LEU A 177 -12.85 22.44 5.99
C LEU A 177 -14.03 23.37 5.64
N ASP A 178 -13.70 24.54 5.09
CA ASP A 178 -14.67 25.38 4.39
C ASP A 178 -15.51 24.54 3.39
N PRO A 179 -16.85 24.70 3.35
CA PRO A 179 -17.72 23.86 2.52
C PRO A 179 -17.36 23.87 1.04
N ASN A 180 -16.93 25.02 0.50
CA ASN A 180 -16.51 25.11 -0.90
C ASN A 180 -15.23 24.31 -1.14
N VAL A 181 -14.28 24.40 -0.21
CA VAL A 181 -13.01 23.64 -0.28
C VAL A 181 -13.28 22.15 -0.13
N ALA A 182 -14.16 21.75 0.79
CA ALA A 182 -14.57 20.36 0.98
C ALA A 182 -15.24 19.79 -0.27
N MET A 183 -16.15 20.55 -0.89
CA MET A 183 -16.84 20.17 -2.13
C MET A 183 -15.86 20.04 -3.31
N ILE A 184 -14.93 20.99 -3.49
CA ILE A 184 -13.90 20.93 -4.52
C ILE A 184 -12.99 19.71 -4.29
N THR A 185 -12.60 19.45 -3.04
CA THR A 185 -11.77 18.29 -2.67
C THR A 185 -12.46 16.98 -2.97
N GLY A 186 -13.72 16.84 -2.55
CA GLY A 186 -14.52 15.66 -2.85
C GLY A 186 -14.71 15.46 -4.35
N SER A 187 -14.94 16.53 -5.11
CA SER A 187 -15.12 16.47 -6.57
C SER A 187 -13.85 16.02 -7.29
N ILE A 188 -12.67 16.55 -6.92
CA ILE A 188 -11.39 16.15 -7.50
C ILE A 188 -11.08 14.68 -7.17
N ALA A 189 -11.26 14.27 -5.91
CA ALA A 189 -11.06 12.89 -5.49
C ALA A 189 -11.97 11.93 -6.27
N LEU A 190 -13.25 12.28 -6.41
CA LEU A 190 -14.23 11.50 -7.18
C LEU A 190 -13.83 11.36 -8.65
N ILE A 191 -13.41 12.45 -9.31
CA ILE A 191 -12.97 12.41 -10.72
C ILE A 191 -11.76 11.50 -10.88
N ILE A 192 -10.74 11.65 -10.03
CA ILE A 192 -9.54 10.79 -10.06
C ILE A 192 -9.94 9.33 -9.80
N GLY A 193 -10.80 9.09 -8.81
CA GLY A 193 -11.30 7.77 -8.47
C GLY A 193 -12.01 7.09 -9.61
N ILE A 194 -12.94 7.78 -10.29
CA ILE A 194 -13.65 7.25 -11.47
C ILE A 194 -12.67 6.91 -12.59
N VAL A 195 -11.70 7.79 -12.89
CA VAL A 195 -10.70 7.55 -13.94
C VAL A 195 -9.85 6.32 -13.60
N CYS A 196 -9.32 6.24 -12.38
CA CYS A 196 -8.55 5.08 -11.90
C CYS A 196 -9.37 3.79 -11.94
N LEU A 197 -10.64 3.85 -11.54
CA LEU A 197 -11.53 2.71 -11.48
C LEU A 197 -11.87 2.17 -12.87
N VAL A 198 -12.32 3.04 -13.79
CA VAL A 198 -12.70 2.66 -15.16
C VAL A 198 -11.49 2.08 -15.91
N THR A 199 -10.33 2.72 -15.79
CA THR A 199 -9.09 2.24 -16.43
C THR A 199 -8.64 0.90 -15.83
N SER A 200 -8.66 0.75 -14.50
CA SER A 200 -8.31 -0.50 -13.82
C SER A 200 -9.28 -1.63 -14.15
N LEU A 201 -10.58 -1.36 -14.22
CA LEU A 201 -11.60 -2.34 -14.61
C LEU A 201 -11.33 -2.88 -16.02
N GLY A 202 -11.12 -1.98 -16.99
CA GLY A 202 -10.82 -2.37 -18.37
C GLY A 202 -9.55 -3.22 -18.47
N MET A 203 -8.49 -2.88 -17.73
CA MET A 203 -7.25 -3.65 -17.66
C MET A 203 -7.46 -5.01 -16.99
N ASN A 204 -8.20 -5.07 -15.88
CA ASN A 204 -8.46 -6.29 -15.12
C ASN A 204 -9.31 -7.29 -15.88
N VAL A 205 -10.33 -6.83 -16.61
CA VAL A 205 -11.14 -7.69 -17.49
C VAL A 205 -10.26 -8.33 -18.57
N LYS A 206 -9.46 -7.52 -19.28
CA LYS A 206 -8.55 -8.03 -20.32
C LYS A 206 -7.50 -8.98 -19.75
N LEU A 207 -6.93 -8.63 -18.60
CA LEU A 207 -5.97 -9.45 -17.87
C LEU A 207 -6.57 -10.81 -17.50
N PHE A 208 -7.79 -10.82 -16.96
CA PHE A 208 -8.49 -12.04 -16.56
C PHE A 208 -8.79 -12.93 -17.78
N VAL A 209 -9.30 -12.36 -18.87
CA VAL A 209 -9.55 -13.10 -20.11
C VAL A 209 -8.26 -13.72 -20.65
N LYS A 210 -7.18 -12.94 -20.75
CA LYS A 210 -5.89 -13.45 -21.27
C LYS A 210 -5.32 -14.54 -20.36
N TRP A 211 -5.40 -14.35 -19.04
CA TRP A 211 -4.97 -15.34 -18.07
C TRP A 211 -5.76 -16.65 -18.19
N ARG A 212 -7.08 -16.58 -18.36
CA ARG A 212 -7.93 -17.77 -18.58
C ARG A 212 -7.54 -18.55 -19.82
N ILE A 213 -7.19 -17.85 -20.91
CA ILE A 213 -6.71 -18.49 -22.15
C ILE A 213 -5.36 -19.17 -21.92
N LEU A 214 -4.41 -18.50 -21.25
CA LEU A 214 -3.11 -19.08 -20.92
C LEU A 214 -3.25 -20.32 -20.02
N LEU A 215 -4.20 -20.30 -19.08
CA LEU A 215 -4.48 -21.42 -18.19
C LEU A 215 -5.01 -22.66 -18.93
N LYS A 216 -5.75 -22.46 -20.03
CA LYS A 216 -6.29 -23.56 -20.85
C LYS A 216 -5.19 -24.24 -21.67
N ASN A 217 -4.12 -23.51 -22.02
CA ASN A 217 -3.10 -23.96 -22.96
C ASN A 217 -1.79 -24.44 -22.29
N ARG A 218 -1.65 -24.39 -20.96
CA ARG A 218 -0.43 -24.78 -20.24
C ARG A 218 -0.66 -26.03 -19.38
N ASP A 219 0.15 -27.06 -19.61
CA ASP A 219 0.18 -28.31 -18.80
C ASP A 219 1.05 -28.22 -17.53
N SER A 220 1.85 -27.17 -17.34
CA SER A 220 2.78 -27.09 -16.20
C SER A 220 2.13 -26.53 -14.92
N SER A 221 2.22 -27.31 -13.83
CA SER A 221 1.56 -27.04 -12.55
C SER A 221 2.22 -25.93 -11.71
N THR A 222 3.54 -25.74 -11.81
CA THR A 222 4.31 -24.89 -10.88
C THR A 222 4.17 -23.39 -11.15
N GLY A 223 4.21 -22.96 -12.41
CA GLY A 223 4.01 -21.54 -12.79
C GLY A 223 2.59 -21.04 -12.53
N ARG A 224 1.62 -21.96 -12.48
CA ARG A 224 0.20 -21.70 -12.29
C ARG A 224 -0.12 -21.12 -10.90
N HIS A 225 0.61 -21.52 -9.87
CA HIS A 225 0.35 -21.09 -8.49
C HIS A 225 0.78 -19.64 -8.23
N ALA A 226 1.97 -19.25 -8.70
CA ALA A 226 2.49 -17.90 -8.54
C ALA A 226 1.63 -16.86 -9.31
N GLU A 227 1.25 -17.17 -10.55
CA GLU A 227 0.37 -16.30 -11.36
C GLU A 227 -1.03 -16.16 -10.74
N LYS A 228 -1.58 -17.26 -10.19
CA LYS A 228 -2.88 -17.23 -9.49
C LYS A 228 -2.84 -16.35 -8.24
N GLY A 229 -1.76 -16.43 -7.46
CA GLY A 229 -1.58 -15.59 -6.28
C GLY A 229 -1.60 -14.11 -6.64
N LEU A 230 -0.87 -13.74 -7.69
CA LEU A 230 -0.84 -12.37 -8.16
C LEU A 230 -2.19 -11.88 -8.71
N LEU A 231 -2.92 -12.72 -9.44
CA LEU A 231 -4.25 -12.37 -9.94
C LEU A 231 -5.23 -12.12 -8.78
N MET A 232 -5.18 -12.95 -7.74
CA MET A 232 -6.00 -12.76 -6.54
C MET A 232 -5.68 -11.43 -5.86
N TYR A 233 -4.40 -11.06 -5.76
CA TYR A 233 -3.99 -9.76 -5.23
C TYR A 233 -4.61 -8.59 -6.03
N ILE A 234 -4.58 -8.66 -7.37
CA ILE A 234 -5.13 -7.60 -8.22
C ILE A 234 -6.65 -7.49 -8.07
N ILE A 235 -7.38 -8.61 -8.01
CA ILE A 235 -8.83 -8.61 -7.79
C ILE A 235 -9.15 -8.00 -6.42
N THR A 236 -8.38 -8.36 -5.39
CA THR A 236 -8.54 -7.78 -4.06
C THR A 236 -8.30 -6.27 -4.07
N ALA A 237 -7.18 -5.81 -4.64
CA ALA A 237 -6.86 -4.38 -4.74
C ALA A 237 -7.94 -3.60 -5.53
N PHE A 238 -8.43 -4.17 -6.63
CA PHE A 238 -9.53 -3.59 -7.41
C PHE A 238 -10.84 -3.50 -6.61
N THR A 239 -11.16 -4.54 -5.84
CA THR A 239 -12.35 -4.55 -4.99
C THR A 239 -12.29 -3.48 -3.91
N LEU A 240 -11.13 -3.29 -3.29
CA LEU A 240 -10.92 -2.22 -2.31
C LEU A 240 -11.05 -0.83 -2.95
N MET A 241 -10.51 -0.66 -4.17
CA MET A 241 -10.66 0.59 -4.92
C MET A 241 -12.13 0.89 -5.27
N MET A 242 -12.94 -0.13 -5.58
CA MET A 242 -14.38 0.04 -5.76
C MET A 242 -15.06 0.53 -4.48
N ILE A 243 -14.74 -0.07 -3.33
CA ILE A 243 -15.30 0.33 -2.03
C ILE A 243 -14.96 1.80 -1.73
N MET A 244 -13.71 2.21 -1.94
CA MET A 244 -13.31 3.61 -1.77
C MET A 244 -14.03 4.55 -2.75
N SER A 245 -14.20 4.15 -4.00
CA SER A 245 -14.93 4.98 -4.98
C SER A 245 -16.41 5.16 -4.58
N ILE A 246 -17.04 4.13 -3.99
CA ILE A 246 -18.40 4.25 -3.44
C ILE A 246 -18.42 5.25 -2.29
N GLU A 247 -17.42 5.20 -1.41
CA GLU A 247 -17.30 6.15 -0.32
C GLU A 247 -17.13 7.59 -0.79
N ASP A 248 -16.28 7.84 -1.80
CA ASP A 248 -16.11 9.17 -2.40
C ASP A 248 -17.41 9.68 -3.02
N VAL A 249 -18.20 8.79 -3.64
CA VAL A 249 -19.55 9.12 -4.15
C VAL A 249 -20.48 9.50 -3.00
N LEU A 250 -20.51 8.74 -1.90
CA LEU A 250 -21.34 9.05 -0.73
C LEU A 250 -20.91 10.37 -0.07
N PHE A 251 -19.61 10.65 -0.01
CA PHE A 251 -19.07 11.91 0.48
C PHE A 251 -19.48 13.09 -0.41
N ALA A 252 -19.39 12.93 -1.74
CA ALA A 252 -19.84 13.95 -2.69
C ALA A 252 -21.35 14.20 -2.61
N VAL A 253 -22.16 13.13 -2.52
CA VAL A 253 -23.62 13.21 -2.39
C VAL A 253 -24.01 13.90 -1.09
N SER A 254 -23.46 13.48 0.05
CA SER A 254 -23.76 14.10 1.35
C SER A 254 -23.41 15.58 1.38
N SER A 255 -22.29 15.97 0.75
CA SER A 255 -21.89 17.37 0.60
C SER A 255 -22.85 18.15 -0.30
N ALA A 256 -23.25 17.58 -1.44
CA ALA A 256 -24.15 18.22 -2.40
C ALA A 256 -25.58 18.38 -1.86
N THR A 257 -26.07 17.44 -1.06
CA THR A 257 -27.41 17.49 -0.46
C THR A 257 -27.43 18.22 0.89
N ALA A 258 -26.28 18.70 1.39
CA ALA A 258 -26.11 19.24 2.74
C ALA A 258 -26.68 18.31 3.84
N ASN A 259 -26.62 16.99 3.63
CA ASN A 259 -27.13 16.01 4.58
C ASN A 259 -26.06 15.76 5.65
N TYR A 260 -26.20 16.45 6.79
CA TYR A 260 -25.23 16.40 7.87
C TYR A 260 -25.08 15.00 8.48
N GLU A 261 -26.17 14.26 8.66
CA GLU A 261 -26.16 12.91 9.24
C GLU A 261 -25.39 11.93 8.34
N LEU A 262 -25.66 11.95 7.03
CA LEU A 262 -24.92 11.13 6.07
C LEU A 262 -23.45 11.54 6.01
N PHE A 263 -23.16 12.85 6.05
CA PHE A 263 -21.79 13.35 6.04
C PHE A 263 -21.00 12.85 7.27
N THR A 264 -21.56 12.98 8.47
CA THR A 264 -20.93 12.47 9.70
C THR A 264 -20.75 10.96 9.65
N TRP A 265 -21.77 10.24 9.18
CA TRP A 265 -21.70 8.78 9.07
C TRP A 265 -20.59 8.32 8.09
N VAL A 266 -20.47 8.95 6.93
CA VAL A 266 -19.40 8.65 5.96
C VAL A 266 -18.04 9.01 6.56
N ASN A 267 -17.92 10.19 7.16
CA ASN A 267 -16.67 10.66 7.75
C ASN A 267 -16.18 9.79 8.93
N ASP A 268 -17.08 9.15 9.69
CA ASP A 268 -16.68 8.21 10.74
C ASP A 268 -16.19 6.87 10.16
N ARG A 269 -16.69 6.49 8.98
CA ARG A 269 -16.32 5.24 8.31
C ARG A 269 -15.05 5.35 7.48
N VAL A 270 -14.64 6.54 7.05
CA VAL A 270 -13.42 6.77 6.25
C VAL A 270 -12.18 6.19 6.92
N PHE A 271 -12.06 6.31 8.24
CA PHE A 271 -10.89 5.81 8.96
C PHE A 271 -10.82 4.27 8.88
N TRP A 272 -11.93 3.60 9.14
CA TRP A 272 -12.03 2.14 9.05
C TRP A 272 -11.79 1.62 7.62
N MET A 273 -12.36 2.32 6.63
CA MET A 273 -12.19 1.95 5.22
C MET A 273 -10.74 2.16 4.77
N ASN A 274 -10.12 3.28 5.16
CA ASN A 274 -8.71 3.54 4.90
C ASN A 274 -7.82 2.46 5.54
N ASP A 275 -8.04 2.11 6.81
CA ASP A 275 -7.29 1.06 7.50
C ASP A 275 -7.38 -0.27 6.75
N PHE A 276 -8.60 -0.67 6.36
CA PHE A 276 -8.83 -1.91 5.63
C PHE A 276 -8.15 -1.89 4.25
N MET A 277 -8.32 -0.79 3.52
CA MET A 277 -7.75 -0.61 2.18
C MET A 277 -6.22 -0.66 2.20
N VAL A 278 -5.59 -0.06 3.20
CA VAL A 278 -4.13 -0.06 3.37
C VAL A 278 -3.62 -1.43 3.82
N THR A 279 -4.35 -2.14 4.67
CA THR A 279 -3.88 -3.39 5.29
C THR A 279 -3.99 -4.61 4.39
N VAL A 280 -5.07 -4.70 3.60
CA VAL A 280 -5.38 -5.90 2.84
C VAL A 280 -4.36 -6.18 1.72
N PRO A 281 -3.85 -5.19 0.95
CA PRO A 281 -2.85 -5.42 -0.09
C PRO A 281 -1.55 -6.09 0.40
N PRO A 282 -0.84 -5.61 1.45
CA PRO A 282 0.37 -6.27 1.95
C PRO A 282 0.08 -7.63 2.56
N LEU A 283 -1.03 -7.80 3.29
CA LEU A 283 -1.42 -9.12 3.79
C LEU A 283 -1.64 -10.08 2.62
N SER A 284 -2.40 -9.66 1.61
CA SER A 284 -2.65 -10.45 0.40
C SER A 284 -1.34 -10.82 -0.28
N LEU A 285 -0.42 -9.88 -0.46
CA LEU A 285 0.88 -10.16 -1.08
C LEU A 285 1.70 -11.14 -0.24
N THR A 286 1.76 -10.96 1.08
CA THR A 286 2.47 -11.87 2.00
C THR A 286 1.87 -13.28 1.98
N PHE A 287 0.55 -13.43 1.94
CA PHE A 287 -0.07 -14.76 1.87
C PHE A 287 0.09 -15.43 0.51
N LEU A 288 0.10 -14.65 -0.58
CA LEU A 288 0.04 -15.16 -1.96
C LEU A 288 1.43 -15.31 -2.61
N SER A 289 2.44 -14.54 -2.18
CA SER A 289 3.81 -14.59 -2.71
C SER A 289 4.67 -15.57 -1.93
N ALA A 290 5.02 -16.71 -2.54
CA ALA A 290 5.92 -17.69 -1.93
C ALA A 290 7.31 -17.10 -1.65
N ASP A 291 7.83 -16.28 -2.56
CA ASP A 291 9.13 -15.61 -2.43
C ASP A 291 9.16 -14.69 -1.21
N LEU A 292 8.09 -13.90 -1.00
CA LEU A 292 7.99 -13.01 0.16
C LEU A 292 7.92 -13.80 1.47
N ARG A 293 7.15 -14.89 1.52
CA ARG A 293 7.11 -15.76 2.71
C ARG A 293 8.46 -16.37 3.01
N HIS A 294 9.19 -16.85 2.00
CA HIS A 294 10.53 -17.39 2.19
C HIS A 294 11.52 -16.32 2.67
N ALA A 295 11.44 -15.10 2.13
CA ALA A 295 12.26 -13.98 2.58
C ALA A 295 11.99 -13.63 4.06
N ILE A 296 10.71 -13.55 4.46
CA ILE A 296 10.31 -13.31 5.84
C ILE A 296 10.79 -14.44 6.76
N LEU A 297 10.53 -15.71 6.41
CA LEU A 297 10.97 -16.86 7.20
C LEU A 297 12.49 -16.91 7.36
N LYS A 298 13.25 -16.55 6.32
CA LYS A 298 14.71 -16.50 6.37
C LYS A 298 15.22 -15.47 7.38
N ILE A 299 14.56 -14.33 7.53
CA ILE A 299 14.90 -13.32 8.55
C ILE A 299 14.69 -13.90 9.95
N PHE A 300 13.54 -14.55 10.18
CA PHE A 300 13.24 -15.19 11.48
C PHE A 300 14.19 -16.35 11.81
N LEU A 301 14.49 -17.22 10.84
CA LEU A 301 15.41 -18.34 11.05
C LEU A 301 16.85 -17.88 11.28
N LYS A 302 17.31 -16.82 10.61
CA LYS A 302 18.64 -16.24 10.84
C LYS A 302 18.73 -15.53 12.19
N ALA A 303 17.63 -14.98 12.69
CA ALA A 303 17.57 -14.45 14.06
C ALA A 303 17.68 -15.55 15.12
N GLN A 304 17.26 -16.79 14.78
CA GLN A 304 17.30 -17.94 15.68
C GLN A 304 18.62 -18.72 15.67
N SER A 305 19.50 -18.54 14.69
CA SER A 305 20.84 -19.12 14.80
C SER A 305 21.58 -18.41 15.93
N PRO A 306 21.85 -19.06 17.08
CA PRO A 306 22.61 -18.44 18.14
C PRO A 306 23.92 -17.97 17.53
N ILE A 307 24.34 -16.76 17.91
CA ILE A 307 25.73 -16.33 17.75
C ILE A 307 26.50 -17.34 18.59
N LEU A 308 26.86 -18.47 17.98
CA LEU A 308 27.84 -19.38 18.51
C LEU A 308 29.12 -18.57 18.45
N VAL A 309 29.38 -17.83 19.54
CA VAL A 309 30.66 -17.21 19.82
C VAL A 309 31.62 -18.38 19.77
N THR A 310 32.21 -18.63 18.61
CA THR A 310 33.34 -19.53 18.50
C THR A 310 34.35 -18.96 19.48
N PRO A 311 34.69 -19.66 20.58
CA PRO A 311 35.76 -19.20 21.44
C PRO A 311 36.96 -19.00 20.53
N VAL A 312 37.55 -17.81 20.60
CA VAL A 312 38.80 -17.49 19.92
C VAL A 312 39.84 -18.43 20.51
N SER A 313 39.97 -19.61 19.92
CA SER A 313 41.11 -20.47 20.16
C SER A 313 42.29 -19.71 19.57
N HIS A 314 43.07 -19.07 20.45
CA HIS A 314 44.43 -18.65 20.19
C HIS A 314 45.24 -19.89 19.76
N ALA A 315 45.08 -20.29 18.51
CA ALA A 315 45.92 -21.27 17.86
C ALA A 315 47.00 -20.49 17.10
N PHE A 316 48.08 -20.24 17.84
CA PHE A 316 49.44 -20.07 17.37
C PHE A 316 49.66 -20.81 16.04
N ARG A 317 49.98 -20.09 14.96
CA ARG A 317 50.59 -20.70 13.76
C ARG A 317 51.67 -19.79 13.22
N GLY A 318 52.90 -20.17 13.56
CA GLY A 318 54.12 -19.67 12.97
C GLY A 318 54.09 -19.78 11.44
N GLY A 319 54.82 -18.87 10.82
CA GLY A 319 54.80 -18.63 9.40
C GLY A 319 55.34 -19.78 8.56
N VAL A 320 55.03 -19.72 7.26
CA VAL A 320 55.97 -19.98 6.18
C VAL A 320 55.63 -19.01 5.05
N GLN A 321 56.62 -18.20 4.72
CA GLN A 321 56.72 -17.34 3.55
C GLN A 321 56.92 -18.24 2.32
N ARG A 322 56.09 -18.11 1.28
CA ARG A 322 56.45 -18.55 -0.08
C ARG A 322 55.82 -17.65 -1.13
N THR A 323 56.66 -16.77 -1.64
CA THR A 323 56.64 -16.17 -2.97
C THR A 323 56.73 -17.24 -4.06
N THR A 324 55.88 -17.16 -5.09
CA THR A 324 56.17 -17.36 -6.53
C THR A 324 54.85 -17.28 -7.32
N THR A 325 54.62 -16.24 -8.13
CA THR A 325 54.85 -16.08 -9.60
C THR A 325 53.74 -16.64 -10.52
N GLU A 326 53.43 -15.85 -11.56
CA GLU A 326 52.86 -16.19 -12.88
C GLU A 326 51.35 -16.55 -12.97
N ALA A 327 50.49 -15.74 -13.58
CA ALA A 327 50.35 -15.36 -15.01
C ALA A 327 49.74 -16.47 -15.88
N GLN A 328 48.49 -16.27 -16.33
CA GLN A 328 47.92 -16.60 -17.66
C GLN A 328 46.39 -16.41 -17.58
N SER A 329 45.82 -15.36 -18.18
CA SER A 329 45.44 -15.29 -19.59
C SER A 329 44.57 -16.47 -20.04
N HIS A 330 43.24 -16.32 -19.94
CA HIS A 330 42.38 -16.79 -21.03
C HIS A 330 41.08 -16.00 -21.13
N ARG A 331 41.07 -15.07 -22.10
CA ARG A 331 39.90 -14.58 -22.82
C ARG A 331 39.09 -15.79 -23.33
N ARG A 332 37.82 -15.89 -22.95
CA ARG A 332 36.80 -16.58 -23.75
C ARG A 332 35.71 -15.59 -24.12
N THR A 333 35.88 -15.06 -25.32
CA THR A 333 34.83 -14.50 -26.16
C THR A 333 33.89 -15.64 -26.52
N THR A 334 32.62 -15.57 -26.12
CA THR A 334 31.56 -16.38 -26.73
C THR A 334 30.58 -15.45 -27.42
N VAL A 335 30.51 -15.68 -28.72
CA VAL A 335 29.72 -15.02 -29.75
C VAL A 335 28.28 -15.53 -29.70
N HIS A 336 27.37 -14.63 -30.08
CA HIS A 336 25.99 -14.78 -30.57
C HIS A 336 25.45 -16.17 -30.91
N LEU A 337 24.15 -16.34 -30.68
CA LEU A 337 23.11 -16.83 -31.63
C LEU A 337 21.74 -16.42 -31.03
N SER A 338 21.13 -15.34 -31.56
CA SER A 338 19.99 -15.30 -32.51
C SER A 338 18.63 -15.39 -31.82
#